data_AF-A0A7J9LQV4-F1
#
_entry.id   AF-A0A7J9LQV4-F1
#
_cell.length_a   1.000
_cell.length_b   1.000
_cell.length_c   1.000
_cell.angle_alpha   90.00
_cell.angle_beta   90.00
_cell.angle_gamma   90.00
#
_symmetry.space_group_name_H-M   'P 1'
#
loop_
_entity.id
_entity.type
_entity.pdbx_description
1 polymer ?
#
loop_
_entity_poly.entity_id
_entity_poly.type
_entity_poly.pdbx_seq_one_letter_code
_entity_poly.pdbx_strand_id
1 'polypeptide(L)'
;ISLGALSLASNIIGGYLYPQFYDHSCPRAQVIVRNVVAKAVAKEPRMAASLLRLHFHDCFVKRSNLNRNSARGFEVIDEIKAEIEKECPHTVSCADILALAARDSTV
;
A
#
# COMPACT_ATOMS: atom_id res chain seq x y z
N ILE A 1 20.77 45.70 -16.75
CA ILE A 1 19.33 45.36 -16.78
C ILE A 1 19.23 43.91 -17.23
N SER A 2 18.71 43.09 -16.33
CA SER A 2 18.70 41.63 -16.32
C SER A 2 17.73 41.01 -17.33
N LEU A 3 18.14 39.94 -18.01
CA LEU A 3 17.29 38.92 -18.63
C LEU A 3 18.14 37.63 -18.63
N GLY A 4 18.21 36.84 -17.56
CA GLY A 4 17.10 36.16 -16.92
C GLY A 4 17.34 34.67 -17.12
N ALA A 5 18.23 34.10 -16.30
CA ALA A 5 18.45 32.66 -16.22
C ALA A 5 17.14 32.00 -15.76
N LEU A 6 16.36 31.48 -16.71
CA LEU A 6 15.20 30.67 -16.42
C LEU A 6 15.71 29.31 -15.91
N SER A 7 16.05 29.27 -14.62
CA SER A 7 16.10 28.03 -13.87
C SER A 7 14.71 27.42 -13.96
N LEU A 8 14.55 26.34 -14.73
CA LEU A 8 13.46 25.40 -14.51
C LEU A 8 13.73 24.74 -13.16
N ALA A 9 13.37 25.45 -12.08
CA ALA A 9 13.16 24.82 -10.79
C ALA A 9 11.94 23.92 -10.97
N SER A 10 12.19 22.69 -11.43
CA SER A 10 11.25 21.60 -11.28
C SER A 10 10.91 21.54 -9.80
N ASN A 11 9.72 22.01 -9.42
CA ASN A 11 9.12 21.66 -8.15
C ASN A 11 8.93 20.14 -8.19
N ILE A 12 9.96 19.38 -7.82
CA ILE A 12 9.80 18.01 -7.40
C ILE A 12 9.06 18.14 -6.07
N ILE A 13 7.73 18.25 -6.13
CA ILE A 13 6.88 17.98 -4.97
C ILE A 13 7.02 16.47 -4.78
N GLY A 14 8.09 16.05 -4.10
CA GLY A 14 8.16 14.72 -3.54
C GLY A 14 7.00 14.61 -2.56
N GLY A 15 6.03 13.74 -2.86
CA GLY A 15 5.00 13.41 -1.89
C GLY A 15 5.67 12.88 -0.63
N TYR A 16 5.44 13.51 0.51
CA TYR A 16 5.92 13.01 1.79
C TYR A 16 4.98 11.90 2.26
N LEU A 17 5.55 10.76 2.65
CA LEU A 17 4.80 9.72 3.35
C LEU A 17 4.58 10.17 4.80
N TYR A 18 3.34 10.15 5.26
CA TYR A 18 3.00 10.36 6.67
C TYR A 18 2.01 9.29 7.14
N PRO A 19 2.14 8.75 8.37
CA PRO A 19 1.30 7.63 8.80
C PRO A 19 -0.22 7.94 8.83
N GLN A 20 -0.55 9.22 8.96
CA GLN A 20 -1.91 9.75 9.00
C GLN A 20 -2.44 10.19 7.62
N PHE A 21 -1.81 9.76 6.52
CA PHE A 21 -2.15 10.21 5.16
C PHE A 21 -3.63 10.15 4.82
N TYR A 22 -4.30 9.13 5.35
CA TYR A 22 -5.68 8.84 5.05
C TYR A 22 -6.65 9.26 6.16
N ASP A 23 -6.23 9.95 7.22
CA ASP A 23 -7.09 10.22 8.39
C ASP A 23 -8.32 11.08 8.05
N HIS A 24 -8.24 11.92 7.00
CA HIS A 24 -9.38 12.72 6.54
C HIS A 24 -10.07 12.17 5.30
N SER A 25 -9.32 11.55 4.38
CA SER A 25 -9.84 11.05 3.09
C SER A 25 -10.39 9.64 3.19
N CYS A 26 -9.84 8.81 4.08
CA CYS A 26 -10.30 7.45 4.35
C CYS A 26 -9.97 7.02 5.81
N PRO A 27 -10.69 7.55 6.81
CA PRO A 27 -10.35 7.40 8.24
C PRO A 27 -10.35 5.95 8.75
N ARG A 28 -11.01 5.04 8.02
CA ARG A 28 -11.09 3.62 8.38
C ARG A 28 -10.02 2.76 7.69
N ALA A 29 -9.20 3.32 6.79
CA ALA A 29 -8.20 2.56 6.04
C ALA A 29 -7.26 1.75 6.95
N GLN A 30 -6.72 2.38 7.99
CA GLN A 30 -5.79 1.72 8.93
C GLN A 30 -6.46 0.59 9.71
N VAL A 31 -7.73 0.77 10.11
CA VAL A 31 -8.49 -0.26 10.85
C VAL A 31 -8.83 -1.43 9.94
N ILE A 32 -9.23 -1.18 8.70
CA ILE A 32 -9.53 -2.23 7.72
C ILE A 32 -8.30 -3.08 7.44
N VAL A 33 -7.16 -2.43 7.15
CA VAL A 33 -5.89 -3.12 6.90
C VAL A 33 -5.53 -4.00 8.10
N ARG A 34 -5.52 -3.43 9.31
CA ARG A 34 -5.14 -4.16 10.52
C ARG A 34 -6.05 -5.36 10.79
N ASN A 35 -7.36 -5.21 10.59
CA ASN A 35 -8.32 -6.30 10.82
C ASN A 35 -8.12 -7.46 9.85
N VAL A 36 -7.96 -7.17 8.55
CA VAL A 36 -7.78 -8.21 7.54
C VAL A 36 -6.42 -8.90 7.71
N VAL A 37 -5.36 -8.15 7.99
CA VAL A 37 -4.02 -8.71 8.27
C VAL A 37 -4.05 -9.59 9.51
N ALA A 38 -4.63 -9.13 10.61
CA ALA A 38 -4.73 -9.92 11.84
C ALA A 38 -5.49 -11.23 11.61
N LYS A 39 -6.62 -11.18 10.87
CA LYS A 39 -7.39 -12.37 10.48
C LYS A 39 -6.56 -13.33 9.61
N ALA A 40 -5.80 -12.81 8.64
CA ALA A 40 -4.98 -13.63 7.76
C ALA A 40 -3.80 -14.28 8.50
N VAL A 41 -3.12 -13.55 9.37
CA VAL A 41 -2.01 -14.05 10.20
C VAL A 41 -2.50 -15.06 11.24
N ALA A 42 -3.67 -14.83 11.84
CA ALA A 42 -4.28 -15.79 12.76
C ALA A 42 -4.62 -17.12 12.07
N LYS A 43 -5.00 -17.08 10.78
CA LYS A 43 -5.26 -18.27 9.97
C LYS A 43 -3.98 -18.98 9.55
N GLU A 44 -2.96 -18.22 9.11
CA GLU A 44 -1.66 -18.75 8.71
C GLU A 44 -0.53 -17.81 9.21
N PRO A 45 0.24 -18.19 10.26
CA PRO A 45 1.29 -17.33 10.80
C PRO A 45 2.39 -16.95 9.80
N ARG A 46 2.65 -17.81 8.80
CA ARG A 46 3.60 -17.55 7.71
C ARG A 46 3.14 -16.43 6.76
N MET A 47 1.88 -16.02 6.85
CA MET A 47 1.34 -14.91 6.06
C MET A 47 2.01 -13.59 6.43
N ALA A 48 2.39 -13.39 7.70
CA ALA A 48 3.11 -12.19 8.15
C ALA A 48 4.41 -11.96 7.37
N ALA A 49 5.23 -13.01 7.25
CA ALA A 49 6.46 -12.97 6.47
C ALA A 49 6.20 -12.78 4.96
N SER A 50 5.10 -13.33 4.46
CA SER A 50 4.71 -13.21 3.05
C SER A 50 4.31 -11.78 2.71
N LEU A 51 3.52 -11.13 3.56
CA LEU A 51 3.11 -9.73 3.43
C LEU A 51 4.29 -8.77 3.56
N LEU A 52 5.22 -9.04 4.49
CA LEU A 52 6.46 -8.27 4.61
C LEU A 52 7.32 -8.40 3.35
N ARG A 53 7.45 -9.61 2.79
CA ARG A 53 8.16 -9.82 1.52
C ARG A 53 7.48 -9.09 0.36
N LEU A 54 6.15 -9.04 0.37
CA LEU A 54 5.35 -8.41 -0.69
C LEU A 54 5.52 -6.89 -0.75
N HIS A 55 5.84 -6.25 0.37
CA HIS A 55 6.17 -4.81 0.43
C HIS A 55 7.27 -4.41 -0.57
N PHE A 56 8.29 -5.26 -0.73
CA PHE A 56 9.41 -5.01 -1.64
C PHE A 56 9.10 -5.40 -3.10
N HIS A 57 7.94 -5.97 -3.37
CA HIS A 57 7.56 -6.49 -4.69
C HIS A 57 6.53 -5.63 -5.44
N ASP A 58 6.15 -4.47 -4.89
CA ASP A 58 5.23 -3.44 -5.42
C ASP A 58 3.97 -3.96 -6.16
N CYS A 59 2.80 -3.56 -5.67
CA CYS A 59 1.51 -4.12 -6.09
C CYS A 59 1.19 -3.87 -7.58
N PHE A 60 1.91 -2.95 -8.24
CA PHE A 60 1.72 -2.64 -9.66
C PHE A 60 2.03 -3.80 -10.60
N VAL A 61 2.87 -4.76 -10.20
CA VAL A 61 3.34 -5.86 -11.09
C VAL A 61 2.40 -7.07 -11.12
N LYS A 62 1.16 -6.94 -10.63
CA LYS A 62 0.19 -8.05 -10.63
C LYS A 62 -0.29 -8.50 -12.02
N ARG A 63 0.22 -7.92 -13.11
CA ARG A 63 -0.13 -8.29 -14.51
C ARG A 63 1.03 -8.70 -15.42
N SER A 64 2.26 -8.90 -14.93
CA SER A 64 3.25 -9.58 -15.77
C SER A 64 3.04 -11.09 -15.66
N ASN A 65 2.62 -11.73 -16.74
CA ASN A 65 2.35 -13.18 -16.86
C ASN A 65 3.53 -14.11 -16.50
N LEU A 66 4.66 -13.56 -16.04
CA LEU A 66 5.89 -14.26 -15.66
C LEU A 66 5.96 -14.62 -14.16
N ASN A 67 5.04 -14.12 -13.34
CA ASN A 67 4.93 -14.51 -11.92
C ASN A 67 3.48 -14.84 -11.53
N ARG A 68 2.87 -15.75 -12.28
CA ARG A 68 1.64 -16.41 -11.84
C ARG A 68 2.01 -17.38 -10.71
N ASN A 69 1.79 -16.98 -9.45
CA ASN A 69 1.82 -17.79 -8.23
C ASN A 69 3.13 -17.84 -7.38
N SER A 70 4.19 -17.05 -7.61
CA SER A 70 5.40 -17.13 -6.74
C SER A 70 5.27 -16.35 -5.43
N ALA A 71 4.60 -15.19 -5.43
CA ALA A 71 4.39 -14.41 -4.22
C ALA A 71 3.00 -14.73 -3.62
N ARG A 72 2.98 -15.23 -2.39
CA ARG A 72 1.77 -15.48 -1.59
C ARG A 72 1.34 -14.20 -0.87
N GLY A 73 0.07 -14.09 -0.49
CA GLY A 73 -0.46 -12.95 0.26
C GLY A 73 -1.07 -11.85 -0.62
N PHE A 74 -1.00 -11.99 -1.95
CA PHE A 74 -1.70 -11.11 -2.89
C PHE A 74 -3.22 -11.18 -2.73
N GLU A 75 -3.74 -12.32 -2.29
CA GLU A 75 -5.14 -12.54 -1.94
C GLU A 75 -5.57 -11.69 -0.74
N VAL A 76 -4.70 -11.50 0.25
CA VAL A 76 -4.96 -10.64 1.42
C VAL A 76 -4.98 -9.17 1.00
N ILE A 77 -4.07 -8.77 0.12
CA ILE A 77 -4.03 -7.41 -0.43
C ILE A 77 -5.27 -7.10 -1.28
N ASP A 78 -5.76 -8.07 -2.07
CA ASP A 78 -7.01 -7.92 -2.81
C ASP A 78 -8.22 -7.79 -1.88
N GLU A 79 -8.29 -8.60 -0.80
CA GLU A 79 -9.34 -8.48 0.22
C GLU A 79 -9.33 -7.08 0.84
N ILE A 80 -8.15 -6.58 1.25
CA ILE A 80 -8.01 -5.22 1.80
C ILE A 80 -8.45 -4.17 0.79
N LYS A 81 -7.97 -4.25 -0.45
CA LYS A 81 -8.32 -3.28 -1.50
C LYS A 81 -9.82 -3.28 -1.76
N ALA A 82 -10.44 -4.46 -1.81
CA ALA A 82 -11.88 -4.58 -2.00
C ALA A 82 -12.68 -3.95 -0.84
N GLU A 83 -12.28 -4.16 0.41
CA GLU A 83 -12.95 -3.54 1.56
C GLU A 83 -12.75 -2.01 1.59
N ILE A 84 -11.53 -1.53 1.31
CA ILE A 84 -11.25 -0.09 1.25
C ILE A 84 -12.05 0.59 0.12
N GLU A 85 -12.13 0.00 -1.07
CA GLU A 85 -12.86 0.58 -2.20
C GLU A 85 -14.37 0.65 -1.97
N LYS A 86 -14.93 -0.17 -1.07
CA LYS A 86 -16.34 -0.03 -0.63
C LYS A 86 -16.56 1.23 0.21
N GLU A 87 -15.51 1.74 0.86
CA GLU A 87 -15.61 2.87 1.77
C GLU A 87 -15.13 4.19 1.16
N CYS A 88 -14.00 4.14 0.48
CA CYS A 88 -13.32 5.31 -0.08
C CYS A 88 -12.77 4.97 -1.47
N PRO A 89 -13.63 5.04 -2.51
CA PRO A 89 -13.26 4.61 -3.85
C PRO A 89 -12.08 5.43 -4.38
N HIS A 90 -11.14 4.76 -5.05
CA HIS A 90 -9.97 5.35 -5.69
C HIS A 90 -9.10 6.25 -4.79
N THR A 91 -9.17 6.08 -3.46
CA THR A 91 -8.49 6.95 -2.51
C THR A 91 -7.15 6.39 -2.05
N VAL A 92 -7.13 5.14 -1.57
CA VAL A 92 -5.90 4.52 -1.02
C VAL A 92 -5.11 3.80 -2.10
N SER A 93 -3.83 4.14 -2.24
CA SER A 93 -2.94 3.48 -3.20
C SER A 93 -2.61 2.04 -2.79
N CYS A 94 -2.36 1.17 -3.77
CA CYS A 94 -1.96 -0.20 -3.47
C CYS A 94 -0.57 -0.29 -2.81
N ALA A 95 0.32 0.66 -3.10
CA ALA A 95 1.62 0.77 -2.45
C ALA A 95 1.48 1.06 -0.95
N ASP A 96 0.54 1.94 -0.58
CA ASP A 96 0.26 2.23 0.83
C ASP A 96 -0.41 1.05 1.54
N ILE A 97 -1.32 0.34 0.86
CA ILE A 97 -1.89 -0.91 1.40
C ILE A 97 -0.78 -1.92 1.72
N LEU A 98 0.20 -2.11 0.83
CA LEU A 98 1.34 -2.97 1.09
C LEU A 98 2.19 -2.49 2.28
N ALA A 99 2.45 -1.18 2.37
CA ALA A 99 3.21 -0.60 3.46
C ALA A 99 2.50 -0.78 4.82
N LEU A 100 1.19 -0.51 4.87
CA LEU A 100 0.37 -0.69 6.06
C LEU A 100 0.26 -2.17 6.44
N ALA A 101 0.07 -3.06 5.46
CA ALA A 101 -0.04 -4.49 5.71
C ALA A 101 1.26 -5.10 6.21
N ALA A 102 2.40 -4.68 5.67
CA ALA A 102 3.71 -5.13 6.13
C ALA A 102 4.02 -4.66 7.55
N ARG A 103 3.69 -3.41 7.88
CA ARG A 103 3.76 -2.89 9.26
C ARG A 103 2.92 -3.75 10.19
N ASP A 104 1.65 -3.95 9.87
CA ASP A 104 0.68 -4.64 10.73
C ASP A 104 0.93 -6.16 10.81
N SER A 105 1.80 -6.72 9.96
CA SER A 105 2.23 -8.11 10.02
C SER A 105 3.27 -8.39 11.12
N THR A 106 3.89 -7.35 11.68
CA THR A 106 4.97 -7.48 12.69
C THR A 106 4.53 -7.25 14.14
N VAL A 107 3.26 -6.89 14.35
CA VAL A 107 2.68 -6.43 15.62
C VAL A 107 1.49 -7.27 16.05
#